data_AF-S5UZT5-F1
#
_entry.id   AF-S5UZT5-F1
#
_cell.length_a   1.000
_cell.length_b   1.000
_cell.length_c   1.000
_cell.angle_alpha   90.00
_cell.angle_beta   90.00
_cell.angle_gamma   90.00
#
_symmetry.space_group_name_H-M   'P 1'
#
loop_
_entity.id
_entity.type
_entity.pdbx_description
1 polymer ?
#
loop_
_entity_poly.entity_id
_entity_poly.type
_entity_poly.pdbx_seq_one_letter_code
_entity_poly.pdbx_strand_id
1 'polypeptide(L)'
;MTFVQLIECRTSRLDEMNRLLDDWVTQSKGRRTATHAVVGKDRSDASHIVEVVEFPSYEEAMRNSNLPETGKIFQDMVALCDETPTFTDLDVVRDEQLGLDAVRRLFAALESEGELPPLNDLLDEDIHSHDPVNPQDTIGLDGVRAEYRMWRAAFDFAFVVDDVLAQGDQACARWTWHATHKGDFLGIPATGRQVTMTGMTLFRFGPHGKITEIWWQDDHLGLMQQLGALDALER
;
A
#
# COMPACT_ATOMS: atom_id res chain seq x y z
N MET A 1 7.84 -5.42 -16.39
CA MET A 1 7.07 -6.21 -15.41
C MET A 1 8.06 -6.67 -14.35
N THR A 2 7.64 -6.70 -13.08
CA THR A 2 8.48 -7.15 -11.97
C THR A 2 9.02 -8.55 -12.27
N PHE A 3 10.30 -8.74 -11.99
CA PHE A 3 11.01 -10.00 -12.19
C PHE A 3 11.51 -10.50 -10.83
N VAL A 4 11.36 -11.79 -10.57
CA VAL A 4 11.83 -12.41 -9.33
C VAL A 4 12.89 -13.45 -9.66
N GLN A 5 13.97 -13.47 -8.90
CA GLN A 5 14.94 -14.56 -8.91
C GLN A 5 14.89 -15.30 -7.58
N LEU A 6 14.73 -16.63 -7.66
CA LEU A 6 14.87 -17.52 -6.52
C LEU A 6 16.29 -18.08 -6.51
N ILE A 7 16.98 -17.93 -5.37
CA ILE A 7 18.31 -18.48 -5.14
C ILE A 7 18.21 -19.48 -4.01
N GLU A 8 18.50 -20.75 -4.26
CA GLU A 8 18.48 -21.78 -3.22
C GLU A 8 19.89 -22.31 -2.99
N CYS A 9 20.31 -22.36 -1.73
CA CYS A 9 21.60 -22.89 -1.31
C CYS A 9 21.39 -23.86 -0.16
N ARG A 10 22.15 -24.95 -0.16
CA ARG A 10 22.30 -25.83 1.00
C ARG A 10 23.66 -25.57 1.62
N THR A 11 23.71 -25.23 2.90
CA THR A 11 24.97 -24.96 3.61
C THR A 11 24.91 -25.37 5.08
N SER A 12 25.96 -26.04 5.51
CA SER A 12 26.28 -26.32 6.91
C SER A 12 26.92 -25.12 7.63
N ARG A 13 27.28 -24.06 6.90
CA ARG A 13 28.04 -22.88 7.36
C ARG A 13 27.21 -21.60 7.32
N LEU A 14 26.00 -21.65 7.87
CA LEU A 14 25.03 -20.55 7.81
C LEU A 14 25.55 -19.22 8.36
N ASP A 15 26.30 -19.23 9.47
CA ASP A 15 26.83 -18.01 10.09
C ASP A 15 27.90 -17.31 9.24
N GLU A 16 28.62 -18.08 8.42
CA GLU A 16 29.58 -17.55 7.45
C GLU A 16 28.85 -16.99 6.22
N MET A 17 27.81 -17.69 5.77
CA MET A 17 26.93 -17.22 4.69
C MET A 17 26.26 -15.89 5.03
N ASN A 18 25.69 -15.76 6.23
CA ASN A 18 25.06 -14.51 6.66
C ASN A 18 26.05 -13.33 6.68
N ARG A 19 27.27 -13.56 7.20
CA ARG A 19 28.31 -12.53 7.19
C ARG A 19 28.70 -12.09 5.77
N LEU A 20 28.80 -13.03 4.84
CA LEU A 20 29.06 -12.73 3.43
C LEU A 20 27.95 -11.87 2.81
N LEU A 21 26.68 -12.21 3.08
CA LEU A 21 25.52 -11.47 2.58
C LEU A 21 25.43 -10.06 3.19
N ASP A 22 25.71 -9.90 4.49
CA ASP A 22 25.73 -8.60 5.16
C ASP A 22 26.83 -7.68 4.59
N ASP A 23 28.02 -8.23 4.35
CA ASP A 23 29.15 -7.52 3.74
C ASP A 23 28.81 -7.09 2.31
N TRP A 24 28.11 -7.94 1.54
CA TRP A 24 27.64 -7.60 0.20
C TRP A 24 26.65 -6.44 0.19
N VAL A 25 25.63 -6.48 1.06
CA VAL A 25 24.62 -5.41 1.17
C VAL A 25 25.31 -4.07 1.43
N THR A 26 26.35 -4.08 2.26
CA THR A 26 27.13 -2.89 2.57
C THR A 26 27.97 -2.41 1.37
N GLN A 27 28.63 -3.32 0.65
CA GLN A 27 29.52 -2.99 -0.47
C GLN A 27 28.77 -2.60 -1.76
N SER A 28 27.56 -3.11 -1.96
CA SER A 28 26.73 -2.86 -3.16
C SER A 28 25.81 -1.65 -3.03
N LYS A 29 25.85 -0.96 -1.88
CA LYS A 29 24.99 0.19 -1.57
C LYS A 29 25.08 1.28 -2.64
N GLY A 30 23.93 1.61 -3.24
CA GLY A 30 23.80 2.64 -4.28
C GLY A 30 24.13 2.20 -5.71
N ARG A 31 24.51 0.94 -5.93
CA ARG A 31 24.72 0.35 -7.27
C ARG A 31 23.78 -0.82 -7.57
N ARG A 32 23.23 -1.47 -6.54
CA ARG A 32 22.25 -2.55 -6.65
C ARG A 32 20.96 -2.06 -7.31
N THR A 33 20.42 -2.86 -8.21
CA THR A 33 19.14 -2.58 -8.91
C THR A 33 17.96 -3.37 -8.34
N ALA A 34 18.21 -4.36 -7.47
CA ALA A 34 17.15 -5.05 -6.75
C ALA A 34 16.41 -4.09 -5.83
N THR A 35 15.08 -4.19 -5.82
CA THR A 35 14.19 -3.31 -5.08
C THR A 35 13.77 -3.89 -3.74
N HIS A 36 13.76 -5.21 -3.62
CA HIS A 36 13.37 -5.95 -2.42
C HIS A 36 14.04 -7.33 -2.42
N ALA A 37 14.35 -7.86 -1.23
CA ALA A 37 14.85 -9.21 -1.09
C ALA A 37 14.45 -9.81 0.26
N VAL A 38 14.15 -11.10 0.26
CA VAL A 38 13.78 -11.87 1.43
C VAL A 38 14.66 -13.11 1.50
N VAL A 39 15.36 -13.30 2.60
CA VAL A 39 16.14 -14.51 2.89
C VAL A 39 15.39 -15.35 3.92
N GLY A 40 15.03 -16.57 3.53
CA GLY A 40 14.35 -17.55 4.36
C GLY A 40 15.25 -18.74 4.66
N LYS A 41 15.22 -19.21 5.90
CA LYS A 41 15.75 -20.51 6.29
C LYS A 41 14.62 -21.52 6.32
N ASP A 42 14.79 -22.63 5.59
CA ASP A 42 13.82 -23.71 5.61
C ASP A 42 13.68 -24.26 7.04
N ARG A 43 12.44 -24.32 7.51
CA ARG A 43 12.10 -24.78 8.86
C ARG A 43 12.25 -26.29 9.00
N SER A 44 12.00 -27.04 7.92
CA SER A 44 12.09 -28.49 7.89
C SER A 44 13.52 -28.96 7.62
N ASP A 45 14.33 -28.11 7.00
CA ASP A 45 15.73 -28.39 6.73
C ASP A 45 16.61 -27.17 7.03
N ALA A 46 17.24 -27.18 8.20
CA ALA A 46 18.05 -26.07 8.66
C ALA A 46 19.31 -25.78 7.81
N SER A 47 19.67 -26.66 6.88
CA SER A 47 20.76 -26.43 5.94
C SER A 47 20.30 -25.70 4.67
N HIS A 48 19.00 -25.69 4.40
CA HIS A 48 18.43 -25.13 3.18
C HIS A 48 18.02 -23.67 3.37
N ILE A 49 18.60 -22.79 2.55
CA ILE A 49 18.37 -21.35 2.53
C ILE A 49 17.81 -20.97 1.17
N VAL A 50 16.79 -20.12 1.19
CA VAL A 50 16.11 -19.61 0.01
C VAL A 50 16.16 -18.09 0.06
N GLU A 51 16.72 -17.46 -0.95
CA GLU A 51 16.63 -16.01 -1.16
C GLU A 51 15.69 -15.72 -2.34
N VAL A 52 14.74 -14.81 -2.11
CA VAL A 52 13.84 -14.27 -3.12
C VAL A 52 14.28 -12.84 -3.39
N VAL A 53 14.65 -12.53 -4.63
CA VAL A 53 15.13 -11.19 -5.01
C VAL A 53 14.22 -10.61 -6.08
N GLU A 54 13.69 -9.41 -5.82
CA GLU A 54 12.84 -8.68 -6.76
C GLU A 54 13.63 -7.61 -7.52
N PHE A 55 13.39 -7.54 -8.82
CA PHE A 55 13.96 -6.56 -9.73
C PHE A 55 12.86 -5.86 -10.54
N PRO A 56 13.09 -4.60 -10.97
CA PRO A 56 12.16 -3.89 -11.84
C PRO A 56 11.90 -4.59 -13.18
N SER A 57 12.89 -5.36 -13.67
CA SER A 57 12.81 -6.14 -14.90
C SER A 57 13.90 -7.22 -14.94
N TYR A 58 13.76 -8.17 -15.86
CA TYR A 58 14.82 -9.16 -16.18
C TYR A 58 16.13 -8.48 -16.60
N GLU A 59 16.06 -7.41 -17.39
CA GLU A 59 17.25 -6.67 -17.82
C GLU A 59 18.00 -6.06 -16.63
N GLU A 60 17.27 -5.53 -15.65
CA GLU A 60 17.86 -5.01 -14.41
C GLU A 60 18.46 -6.12 -13.55
N ALA A 61 17.83 -7.30 -13.53
CA ALA A 61 18.40 -8.48 -12.87
C ALA A 61 19.72 -8.91 -13.52
N MET A 62 19.76 -8.98 -14.85
CA MET A 62 20.99 -9.31 -15.59
C MET A 62 22.07 -8.24 -15.43
N ARG A 63 21.71 -6.95 -15.38
CA ARG A 63 22.67 -5.88 -15.06
C ARG A 63 23.27 -6.09 -13.68
N ASN A 64 22.46 -6.43 -12.68
CA ASN A 64 22.92 -6.73 -11.32
C ASN A 64 23.85 -7.94 -11.27
N SER A 65 23.50 -9.04 -11.96
CA SER A 65 24.34 -10.25 -12.00
C SER A 65 25.67 -10.05 -12.72
N ASN A 66 25.72 -9.14 -13.69
CA ASN A 66 26.94 -8.78 -14.41
C ASN A 66 27.83 -7.77 -13.67
N LEU A 67 27.43 -7.27 -12.49
CA LEU A 67 28.31 -6.42 -11.69
C LEU A 67 29.53 -7.24 -11.19
N PRO A 68 30.75 -6.70 -11.30
CA PRO A 68 31.96 -7.38 -10.80
C PRO A 68 31.86 -7.79 -9.32
N GLU A 69 31.22 -6.95 -8.51
CA GLU A 69 30.98 -7.20 -7.09
C GLU A 69 30.04 -8.40 -6.87
N THR A 70 28.97 -8.52 -7.67
CA THR A 70 28.05 -9.66 -7.63
C THR A 70 28.74 -10.96 -8.04
N GLY A 71 29.61 -10.93 -9.06
CA GLY A 71 30.36 -12.11 -9.50
C GLY A 71 31.32 -12.65 -8.44
N LYS A 72 32.00 -11.77 -7.69
CA LYS A 72 32.89 -12.19 -6.59
C LYS A 72 32.09 -12.84 -5.45
N ILE A 73 30.99 -12.23 -5.06
CA ILE A 73 30.18 -12.72 -3.95
C ILE A 73 29.45 -14.00 -4.30
N PHE A 74 29.06 -14.17 -5.56
CA PHE A 74 28.57 -15.43 -6.07
C PHE A 74 29.60 -16.56 -5.90
N GLN A 75 30.87 -16.31 -6.22
CA GLN A 75 31.93 -17.31 -6.03
C GLN A 75 32.13 -17.67 -4.55
N ASP A 76 32.15 -16.66 -3.68
CA ASP A 76 32.29 -16.85 -2.24
C ASP A 76 31.06 -17.60 -1.66
N MET A 77 29.86 -17.30 -2.15
CA MET A 77 28.61 -17.98 -1.78
C MET A 77 28.64 -19.45 -2.21
N VAL A 78 28.99 -19.75 -3.45
CA VAL A 78 29.14 -21.12 -3.96
C VAL A 78 30.16 -21.91 -3.13
N ALA A 79 31.27 -21.28 -2.72
CA ALA A 79 32.28 -21.92 -1.87
C ALA A 79 31.79 -22.23 -0.46
N LEU A 80 30.74 -21.55 0.02
CA LEU A 80 30.11 -21.76 1.31
C LEU A 80 28.96 -22.79 1.25
N CYS A 81 28.39 -23.05 0.08
CA CYS A 81 27.36 -24.08 -0.09
C CYS A 81 27.96 -25.50 -0.07
N ASP A 82 27.23 -26.46 0.50
CA ASP A 82 27.54 -27.89 0.47
C ASP A 82 27.21 -28.51 -0.90
N GLU A 83 26.28 -27.89 -1.63
CA GLU A 83 25.86 -28.25 -2.99
C GLU A 83 25.87 -27.02 -3.90
N THR A 84 25.87 -27.21 -5.22
CA THR A 84 25.78 -26.09 -6.15
C THR A 84 24.43 -25.37 -5.97
N PRO A 85 24.42 -24.05 -5.73
CA PRO A 85 23.17 -23.32 -5.57
C PRO A 85 22.36 -23.32 -6.87
N THR A 86 21.04 -23.31 -6.74
CA THR A 86 20.09 -23.22 -7.86
C THR A 86 19.59 -21.78 -8.02
N PHE A 87 19.35 -21.40 -9.27
CA PHE A 87 18.83 -20.08 -9.64
C PHE A 87 17.61 -20.31 -10.53
N THR A 88 16.46 -19.82 -10.09
CA THR A 88 15.23 -19.90 -10.86
C THR A 88 14.75 -18.50 -11.19
N ASP A 89 14.68 -18.21 -12.48
CA ASP A 89 14.18 -16.96 -13.03
C ASP A 89 12.65 -17.04 -13.17
N LEU A 90 11.94 -16.12 -12.52
CA LEU A 90 10.48 -16.13 -12.42
C LEU A 90 9.89 -14.85 -13.02
N ASP A 91 9.04 -15.04 -14.03
CA ASP A 91 8.09 -14.02 -14.45
C ASP A 91 6.94 -13.97 -13.42
N VAL A 92 6.74 -12.81 -12.81
CA VAL A 92 5.65 -12.63 -11.83
C VAL A 92 4.32 -12.63 -12.56
N VAL A 93 3.54 -13.70 -12.38
CA VAL A 93 2.20 -13.84 -12.97
C VAL A 93 1.13 -13.16 -12.12
N ARG A 94 1.27 -13.19 -10.79
CA ARG A 94 0.36 -12.56 -9.82
C ARG A 94 1.16 -12.08 -8.61
N ASP A 95 0.90 -10.86 -8.18
CA ASP A 95 1.37 -10.26 -6.94
C ASP A 95 0.14 -9.70 -6.20
N GLU A 96 -0.28 -10.36 -5.13
CA GLU A 96 -1.50 -10.01 -4.39
C GLU A 96 -1.15 -9.19 -3.16
N GLN A 97 -1.23 -7.87 -3.31
CA GLN A 97 -1.03 -6.92 -2.21
C GLN A 97 -2.37 -6.60 -1.56
N LEU A 98 -2.85 -7.53 -0.70
CA LEU A 98 -4.21 -7.50 -0.14
C LEU A 98 -4.61 -6.15 0.50
N GLY A 99 -3.67 -5.44 1.12
CA GLY A 99 -3.90 -4.10 1.66
C GLY A 99 -4.18 -3.04 0.57
N LEU A 100 -3.45 -3.07 -0.55
CA LEU A 100 -3.70 -2.17 -1.68
C LEU A 100 -5.07 -2.43 -2.30
N ASP A 101 -5.42 -3.70 -2.47
CA ASP A 101 -6.70 -4.11 -3.04
C ASP A 101 -7.87 -3.67 -2.17
N ALA A 102 -7.77 -3.85 -0.84
CA ALA A 102 -8.79 -3.41 0.10
C ALA A 102 -9.04 -1.89 0.02
N VAL A 103 -7.99 -1.07 -0.07
CA VAL A 103 -8.10 0.39 -0.22
C VAL A 103 -8.81 0.77 -1.51
N ARG A 104 -8.41 0.18 -2.64
CA ARG A 104 -9.05 0.47 -3.94
C ARG A 104 -10.52 0.06 -3.94
N ARG A 105 -10.84 -1.10 -3.34
CA ARG A 105 -12.22 -1.58 -3.21
C ARG A 105 -13.06 -0.68 -2.31
N LEU A 106 -12.49 -0.10 -1.25
CA LEU A 106 -13.19 0.85 -0.41
C LEU A 106 -13.59 2.10 -1.21
N PHE A 107 -12.64 2.76 -1.88
CA PHE A 107 -12.95 3.96 -2.69
C PHE A 107 -14.00 3.68 -3.78
N ALA A 108 -13.87 2.55 -4.49
CA ALA A 108 -14.85 2.12 -5.49
C ALA A 108 -16.25 1.89 -4.88
N ALA A 109 -16.33 1.36 -3.65
CA ALA A 109 -17.59 1.21 -2.95
C ALA A 109 -18.20 2.56 -2.55
N LEU A 110 -17.38 3.54 -2.16
CA LEU A 110 -17.84 4.88 -1.75
C LEU A 110 -18.45 5.67 -2.91
N GLU A 111 -17.97 5.49 -4.14
CA GLU A 111 -18.49 6.18 -5.34
C GLU A 111 -19.51 5.35 -6.14
N SER A 112 -19.77 4.11 -5.72
CA SER A 112 -20.70 3.21 -6.42
C SER A 112 -22.09 3.83 -6.61
N GLU A 113 -22.78 3.53 -7.71
CA GLU A 113 -24.16 4.00 -7.89
C GLU A 113 -25.14 3.30 -6.92
N GLY A 114 -26.20 4.00 -6.52
CA GLY A 114 -27.29 3.43 -5.72
C GLY A 114 -27.03 3.40 -4.20
N GLU A 115 -27.42 2.32 -3.54
CA GLU A 115 -27.25 2.15 -2.10
C GLU A 115 -25.79 1.83 -1.76
N LEU A 116 -25.30 2.40 -0.65
CA LEU A 116 -23.95 2.11 -0.15
C LEU A 116 -23.84 0.59 0.13
N PRO A 117 -22.81 -0.11 -0.41
CA PRO A 117 -22.55 -1.51 -0.09
C PRO A 117 -22.36 -1.73 1.42
N PRO A 118 -22.49 -2.97 1.93
CA PRO A 118 -22.35 -3.23 3.36
C PRO A 118 -20.94 -2.96 3.90
N LEU A 119 -19.86 -3.16 3.13
CA LEU A 119 -18.47 -2.98 3.60
C LEU A 119 -18.00 -3.93 4.73
N ASN A 120 -18.82 -4.89 5.21
CA ASN A 120 -18.44 -5.86 6.25
C ASN A 120 -17.21 -6.72 5.90
N ASP A 121 -16.93 -6.86 4.60
CA ASP A 121 -15.82 -7.62 4.05
C ASP A 121 -14.54 -6.77 3.89
N LEU A 122 -14.65 -5.44 4.02
CA LEU A 122 -13.53 -4.50 3.91
C LEU A 122 -13.18 -3.85 5.25
N LEU A 123 -14.18 -3.53 6.06
CA LEU A 123 -14.05 -2.79 7.31
C LEU A 123 -14.32 -3.71 8.50
N ASP A 124 -13.56 -3.51 9.56
CA ASP A 124 -13.81 -4.16 10.84
C ASP A 124 -15.11 -3.64 11.49
N GLU A 125 -15.74 -4.47 12.32
CA GLU A 125 -16.98 -4.10 13.01
C GLU A 125 -16.72 -2.97 14.03
N ASP A 126 -15.54 -3.02 14.67
CA ASP A 126 -15.06 -2.06 15.66
C ASP A 126 -14.11 -1.02 15.02
N ILE A 127 -14.32 -0.66 13.75
CA ILE A 127 -13.46 0.30 13.05
C ILE A 127 -13.43 1.68 13.75
N HIS A 128 -12.24 2.29 13.80
CA HIS A 128 -12.05 3.67 14.26
C HIS A 128 -11.72 4.58 13.07
N SER A 129 -12.55 5.58 12.81
CA SER A 129 -12.32 6.58 11.76
C SER A 129 -12.05 7.94 12.38
N HIS A 130 -10.85 8.46 12.10
CA HIS A 130 -10.36 9.76 12.53
C HIS A 130 -10.52 10.75 11.40
N ASP A 131 -11.30 11.79 11.64
CA ASP A 131 -11.44 12.93 10.73
C ASP A 131 -11.09 14.21 11.51
N PRO A 132 -10.09 15.00 11.06
CA PRO A 132 -9.68 16.22 11.75
C PRO A 132 -10.78 17.28 11.87
N VAL A 133 -11.86 17.20 11.08
CA VAL A 133 -12.99 18.13 11.18
C VAL A 133 -14.05 17.68 12.19
N ASN A 134 -14.02 16.40 12.60
CA ASN A 134 -14.95 15.87 13.58
C ASN A 134 -14.39 16.06 15.01
N PRO A 135 -15.19 16.55 15.98
CA PRO A 135 -14.74 16.71 17.37
C PRO A 135 -14.44 15.39 18.08
N GLN A 136 -15.01 14.30 17.59
CA GLN A 136 -14.86 12.94 18.11
C GLN A 136 -14.71 11.98 16.94
N ASP A 137 -13.93 10.94 17.16
CA ASP A 137 -13.77 9.86 16.19
C ASP A 137 -15.10 9.14 15.94
N THR A 138 -15.31 8.72 14.70
CA THR A 138 -16.41 7.84 14.34
C THR A 138 -16.01 6.41 14.70
N ILE A 139 -16.69 5.81 15.68
CA ILE A 139 -16.42 4.45 16.17
C ILE A 139 -17.50 3.50 15.68
N GLY A 140 -17.06 2.36 15.15
CA GLY A 140 -17.90 1.24 14.71
C GLY A 140 -18.43 1.40 13.28
N LEU A 141 -18.65 0.25 12.65
CA LEU A 141 -19.00 0.17 11.23
C LEU A 141 -20.30 0.92 10.87
N ASP A 142 -21.30 0.90 11.75
CA ASP A 142 -22.56 1.61 11.51
C ASP A 142 -22.39 3.12 11.55
N GLY A 143 -21.52 3.65 12.42
CA GLY A 143 -21.15 5.05 12.45
C GLY A 143 -20.48 5.48 11.15
N VAL A 144 -19.47 4.72 10.71
CA VAL A 144 -18.74 4.97 9.46
C VAL A 144 -19.68 4.93 8.25
N ARG A 145 -20.61 3.97 8.18
CA ARG A 145 -21.62 3.94 7.11
C ARG A 145 -22.57 5.15 7.15
N ALA A 146 -22.96 5.61 8.32
CA ALA A 146 -23.83 6.79 8.45
C ALA A 146 -23.13 8.03 7.90
N GLU A 147 -21.85 8.19 8.22
CA GLU A 147 -20.99 9.26 7.69
C GLU A 147 -20.87 9.19 6.17
N TYR A 148 -20.56 8.01 5.60
CA TYR A 148 -20.50 7.85 4.14
C TYR A 148 -21.85 8.12 3.44
N ARG A 149 -22.98 7.74 4.06
CA ARG A 149 -24.31 8.06 3.53
C ARG A 149 -24.59 9.57 3.57
N MET A 150 -24.15 10.28 4.60
CA MET A 150 -24.26 11.74 4.68
C MET A 150 -23.53 12.40 3.50
N TRP A 151 -22.28 12.01 3.24
CA TRP A 151 -21.51 12.51 2.10
C TRP A 151 -22.18 12.18 0.75
N ARG A 152 -22.68 10.96 0.56
CA ARG A 152 -23.39 10.53 -0.68
C ARG A 152 -24.75 11.23 -0.88
N ALA A 153 -25.40 11.66 0.20
CA ALA A 153 -26.63 12.43 0.13
C ALA A 153 -26.35 13.88 -0.31
N ALA A 154 -25.27 14.47 0.22
CA ALA A 154 -24.85 15.84 -0.09
C ALA A 154 -24.22 15.98 -1.49
N PHE A 155 -23.48 14.96 -1.94
CA PHE A 155 -22.64 15.04 -3.12
C PHE A 155 -22.86 13.86 -4.08
N ASP A 156 -22.82 14.16 -5.36
CA ASP A 156 -22.57 13.16 -6.41
C ASP A 156 -21.10 13.21 -6.76
N PHE A 157 -20.34 12.14 -6.55
CA PHE A 157 -18.89 12.21 -6.55
C PHE A 157 -18.19 10.96 -7.06
N ALA A 158 -16.93 11.16 -7.46
CA ALA A 158 -15.98 10.11 -7.78
C ALA A 158 -14.59 10.44 -7.24
N PHE A 159 -13.82 9.40 -6.95
CA PHE A 159 -12.42 9.46 -6.57
C PHE A 159 -11.52 9.06 -7.74
N VAL A 160 -10.47 9.84 -7.95
CA VAL A 160 -9.28 9.43 -8.68
C VAL A 160 -8.24 9.05 -7.64
N VAL A 161 -8.00 7.75 -7.48
CA VAL A 161 -6.95 7.23 -6.59
C VAL A 161 -5.62 7.30 -7.34
N ASP A 162 -4.85 8.35 -7.06
CA ASP A 162 -3.60 8.66 -7.77
C ASP A 162 -2.48 7.69 -7.39
N ASP A 163 -2.32 7.43 -6.10
CA ASP A 163 -1.29 6.53 -5.55
C ASP A 163 -1.86 5.70 -4.40
N VAL A 164 -1.36 4.47 -4.25
CA VAL A 164 -1.53 3.69 -3.02
C VAL A 164 -0.19 3.06 -2.65
N LEU A 165 0.27 3.29 -1.43
CA LEU A 165 1.51 2.77 -0.88
C LEU A 165 1.15 1.88 0.30
N ALA A 166 1.69 0.66 0.38
CA ALA A 166 1.50 -0.24 1.51
C ALA A 166 2.84 -0.61 2.15
N GLN A 167 2.85 -0.70 3.47
CA GLN A 167 3.98 -1.20 4.25
C GLN A 167 3.46 -1.89 5.51
N GLY A 168 3.80 -3.17 5.68
CA GLY A 168 3.35 -3.95 6.83
C GLY A 168 1.82 -4.03 6.89
N ASP A 169 1.26 -3.61 8.02
CA ASP A 169 -0.18 -3.56 8.30
C ASP A 169 -0.81 -2.20 7.98
N GLN A 170 -0.15 -1.35 7.18
CA GLN A 170 -0.65 -0.03 6.84
C GLN A 170 -0.64 0.23 5.33
N ALA A 171 -1.57 1.06 4.87
CA ALA A 171 -1.55 1.62 3.52
C ALA A 171 -1.94 3.09 3.55
N CYS A 172 -1.40 3.88 2.61
CA CYS A 172 -1.77 5.27 2.41
C CYS A 172 -2.23 5.46 0.97
N ALA A 173 -3.38 6.07 0.77
CA ALA A 173 -3.86 6.49 -0.55
C ALA A 173 -3.75 8.00 -0.68
N ARG A 174 -3.28 8.47 -1.83
CA ARG A 174 -3.43 9.86 -2.27
C ARG A 174 -4.50 9.91 -3.36
N TRP A 175 -5.45 10.82 -3.23
CA TRP A 175 -6.61 10.86 -4.09
C TRP A 175 -7.06 12.29 -4.41
N THR A 176 -7.74 12.41 -5.54
CA THR A 176 -8.49 13.59 -5.94
C THR A 176 -9.97 13.23 -6.00
N TRP A 177 -10.81 14.00 -5.33
CA TRP A 177 -12.26 13.81 -5.26
C TRP A 177 -12.94 14.91 -6.05
N HIS A 178 -13.78 14.51 -7.00
CA HIS A 178 -14.58 15.41 -7.83
C HIS A 178 -16.04 15.20 -7.52
N ALA A 179 -16.78 16.31 -7.32
CA ALA A 179 -18.17 16.21 -6.92
C ALA A 179 -19.05 17.33 -7.43
N THR A 180 -20.36 17.05 -7.48
CA THR A 180 -21.42 18.04 -7.59
C THR A 180 -22.18 18.13 -6.27
N HIS A 181 -22.28 19.33 -5.70
CA HIS A 181 -23.03 19.58 -4.47
C HIS A 181 -24.54 19.62 -4.74
N LYS A 182 -25.23 18.52 -4.43
CA LYS A 182 -26.64 18.27 -4.78
C LYS A 182 -27.60 18.24 -3.60
N GLY A 183 -27.10 18.12 -2.37
CA GLY A 183 -27.88 18.06 -1.14
C GLY A 183 -27.45 19.14 -0.15
N ASP A 184 -28.05 19.13 1.04
CA ASP A 184 -27.55 19.95 2.15
C ASP A 184 -26.26 19.33 2.70
N PHE A 185 -25.27 20.19 2.99
CA PHE A 185 -24.03 19.77 3.63
C PHE A 185 -23.66 20.75 4.74
N LEU A 186 -23.67 20.26 5.99
CA LEU A 186 -23.34 21.05 7.18
C LEU A 186 -24.12 22.38 7.26
N GLY A 187 -25.39 22.38 6.86
CA GLY A 187 -26.27 23.55 6.84
C GLY A 187 -26.08 24.49 5.65
N ILE A 188 -25.26 24.10 4.67
CA ILE A 188 -25.15 24.77 3.37
C ILE A 188 -26.10 24.06 2.40
N PRO A 189 -27.16 24.74 1.91
CA PRO A 189 -28.06 24.14 0.94
C PRO A 189 -27.35 23.80 -0.36
N ALA A 190 -27.90 22.84 -1.11
CA ALA A 190 -27.40 22.40 -2.41
C ALA A 190 -27.10 23.59 -3.34
N THR A 191 -25.82 23.81 -3.62
CA THR A 191 -25.36 24.95 -4.43
C THR A 191 -25.33 24.64 -5.92
N GLY A 192 -25.39 23.35 -6.30
CA GLY A 192 -25.24 22.88 -7.68
C GLY A 192 -23.83 23.06 -8.24
N ARG A 193 -22.86 23.52 -7.43
CA ARG A 193 -21.49 23.76 -7.87
C ARG A 193 -20.76 22.43 -8.06
N GLN A 194 -19.91 22.40 -9.07
CA GLN A 194 -18.85 21.39 -9.17
C GLN A 194 -17.68 21.83 -8.29
N VAL A 195 -17.19 20.90 -7.48
CA VAL A 195 -16.10 21.12 -6.53
C VAL A 195 -15.06 20.03 -6.67
N THR A 196 -13.84 20.35 -6.28
CA THR A 196 -12.73 19.39 -6.22
C THR A 196 -12.04 19.49 -4.87
N MET A 197 -11.72 18.34 -4.30
CA MET A 197 -10.98 18.23 -3.04
C MET A 197 -9.84 17.24 -3.23
N THR A 198 -8.67 17.54 -2.69
CA THR A 198 -7.54 16.60 -2.66
C THR A 198 -7.34 16.10 -1.25
N GLY A 199 -6.91 14.86 -1.10
CA GLY A 199 -6.62 14.31 0.21
C GLY A 199 -5.69 13.12 0.18
N MET A 200 -5.31 12.73 1.39
CA MET A 200 -4.59 11.50 1.68
C MET A 200 -5.32 10.78 2.81
N THR A 201 -5.41 9.46 2.71
CA THR A 201 -6.02 8.63 3.74
C THR A 201 -5.06 7.54 4.14
N LEU A 202 -4.75 7.47 5.44
CA LEU A 202 -3.99 6.37 6.03
C LEU A 202 -4.95 5.30 6.53
N PHE A 203 -4.62 4.05 6.29
CA PHE A 203 -5.37 2.87 6.68
C PHE A 203 -4.48 1.97 7.54
N ARG A 204 -5.04 1.38 8.59
CA ARG A 204 -4.46 0.25 9.31
C ARG A 204 -5.31 -0.99 9.09
N PHE A 205 -4.66 -2.12 8.90
CA PHE A 205 -5.29 -3.41 8.71
C PHE A 205 -5.11 -4.30 9.93
N GLY A 206 -6.20 -4.93 10.33
CA GLY A 206 -6.21 -5.97 11.36
C GLY A 206 -6.00 -7.37 10.80
N PRO A 207 -6.21 -8.39 11.65
CA PRO A 207 -6.28 -9.78 11.21
C PRO A 207 -7.26 -9.94 10.03
N HIS A 208 -6.96 -10.88 9.13
CA HIS A 208 -7.78 -11.18 7.95
C HIS A 208 -7.88 -10.04 6.90
N GLY A 209 -7.05 -8.99 7.01
CA GLY A 209 -6.91 -7.96 5.98
C GLY A 209 -8.03 -6.92 5.96
N LYS A 210 -8.84 -6.82 7.02
CA LYS A 210 -9.86 -5.78 7.18
C LYS A 210 -9.24 -4.49 7.68
N ILE A 211 -9.79 -3.35 7.26
CA ILE A 211 -9.41 -2.03 7.75
C ILE A 211 -10.00 -1.84 9.15
N THR A 212 -9.13 -1.66 10.14
CA THR A 212 -9.51 -1.44 11.55
C THR A 212 -9.44 0.03 11.94
N GLU A 213 -8.66 0.84 11.22
CA GLU A 213 -8.46 2.25 11.56
C GLU A 213 -8.23 3.07 10.28
N ILE A 214 -8.82 4.27 10.22
CA ILE A 214 -8.72 5.19 9.09
C ILE A 214 -8.37 6.59 9.63
N TRP A 215 -7.41 7.27 9.00
CA TRP A 215 -7.16 8.69 9.23
C TRP A 215 -7.34 9.46 7.92
N TRP A 216 -8.35 10.30 7.88
CA TRP A 216 -8.62 11.21 6.78
C TRP A 216 -7.77 12.48 6.91
N GLN A 217 -7.18 12.95 5.81
CA GLN A 217 -6.51 14.24 5.72
C GLN A 217 -6.84 14.85 4.36
N ASP A 218 -7.77 15.80 4.32
CA ASP A 218 -8.22 16.43 3.08
C ASP A 218 -8.28 17.96 3.16
N ASP A 219 -8.39 18.59 1.99
CA ASP A 219 -8.57 20.04 1.87
C ASP A 219 -10.02 20.46 2.16
N HIS A 220 -10.49 20.18 3.38
CA HIS A 220 -11.83 20.53 3.82
C HIS A 220 -12.08 22.04 3.75
N LEU A 221 -11.08 22.85 4.08
CA LEU A 221 -11.20 24.31 4.01
C LEU A 221 -11.40 24.77 2.56
N GLY A 222 -10.63 24.22 1.62
CA GLY A 222 -10.80 24.49 0.19
C GLY A 222 -12.16 24.05 -0.34
N LEU A 223 -12.72 22.93 0.16
CA LEU A 223 -14.09 22.54 -0.13
C LEU A 223 -15.09 23.58 0.37
N MET A 224 -15.00 23.99 1.63
CA MET A 224 -15.91 24.97 2.24
C MET A 224 -15.85 26.34 1.52
N GLN A 225 -14.67 26.75 1.07
CA GLN A 225 -14.51 27.94 0.23
C GLN A 225 -15.25 27.80 -1.10
N GLN A 226 -15.09 26.68 -1.81
CA GLN A 226 -15.79 26.43 -3.08
C GLN A 226 -17.31 26.38 -2.91
N LEU A 227 -17.81 25.97 -1.74
CA LEU A 227 -19.24 26.01 -1.39
C LEU A 227 -19.76 27.41 -1.02
N GLY A 228 -18.87 28.40 -0.87
CA GLY A 228 -19.23 29.77 -0.51
C GLY A 228 -19.45 29.99 0.99
N ALA A 229 -18.98 29.06 1.84
CA ALA A 229 -19.14 29.16 3.29
C ALA A 229 -18.36 30.34 3.91
N LEU A 230 -17.31 30.79 3.22
CA LEU A 230 -16.43 31.86 3.69
C LEU A 230 -16.78 33.24 3.12
N ASP A 231 -17.75 33.33 2.20
CA ASP A 231 -18.14 34.59 1.53
C ASP A 231 -18.56 35.70 2.53
N ALA A 232 -19.04 35.31 3.72
CA ALA A 232 -19.43 36.24 4.78
C ALA A 232 -18.24 36.80 5.58
N LEU A 233 -17.08 36.12 5.58
CA LEU A 233 -15.86 36.55 6.26
C LEU A 233 -14.99 37.49 5.41
N GLU A 234 -15.26 37.55 4.11
CA GLU A 234 -14.57 38.42 3.15
C GLU A 234 -15.20 39.83 3.01
N ARG A 235 -16.28 40.11 3.77
CA ARG A 235 -16.97 41.42 3.80
C ARG A 235 -16.59 42.24 5.02
#